data_AF-C8VWZ2-F1
#
_entry.id   AF-C8VWZ2-F1
#
_cell.length_a   1.000
_cell.length_b   1.000
_cell.length_c   1.000
_cell.angle_alpha   90.00
_cell.angle_beta   90.00
_cell.angle_gamma   90.00
#
_symmetry.space_group_name_H-M   'P 1'
#
loop_
_entity.id
_entity.type
_entity.pdbx_description
1 polymer ?
#
loop_
_entity_poly.entity_id
_entity_poly.type
_entity_poly.pdbx_seq_one_letter_code
_entity_poly.pdbx_strand_id
1 'polypeptide(L)'
;MVDGRPKTLRITIIFAVAILLVVSVFKLAGSLKNTGNKMIEASKDSISDTSKSSTVLQKDISSPIKITIPLKLADPEKTLVDYFKSIGYDARLTKKNDTVERGNEKGLHLIFDLGNGTSFQATVFKLDNKENGAWEITDSSFINPKGELLVALIEQKLAAIISTQKSDELEHNKNAFKSNTLIEIANYGEPAYKYMTGQFANGKGKGERGDLMAEACIEILGYRNNVPKGWKSGEEWYSQLKPLEIVPLPPVNPPKGKTLEELATAAALKRYKPYNENGVVMVAPYVFDKFEEGDMLTIWATVDFQQYLLYEKKLVQISGGVVPAAIKLCKGSDGSYAFAEYIEAKDGAGFVPSIKEFCKQKSGVAEKIIEQYGKHKELAAKIHESLIAYLKVNNLTGIYLEDFNGEQTPLT
;
A
#
# COMPACT_ATOMS: atom_id res chain seq x y z
N MET A 1 -36.94 8.71 -44.62
CA MET A 1 -37.54 7.39 -44.32
C MET A 1 -36.50 6.56 -43.58
N VAL A 2 -36.84 6.20 -42.35
CA VAL A 2 -36.33 5.12 -41.48
C VAL A 2 -34.81 5.04 -41.29
N ASP A 3 -34.33 5.81 -40.32
CA ASP A 3 -33.04 5.64 -39.64
C ASP A 3 -33.27 4.71 -38.43
N GLY A 4 -32.64 3.54 -38.42
CA GLY A 4 -32.92 2.46 -37.47
C GLY A 4 -31.63 1.91 -36.87
N ARG A 5 -31.02 2.64 -35.93
CA ARG A 5 -29.96 2.10 -35.07
C ARG A 5 -30.58 1.40 -33.86
N PRO A 6 -30.17 0.18 -33.50
CA PRO A 6 -30.67 -0.50 -32.32
C PRO A 6 -30.17 0.20 -31.05
N LYS A 7 -31.13 0.53 -30.17
CA LYS A 7 -30.90 1.03 -28.82
C LYS A 7 -30.12 -0.01 -28.03
N THR A 8 -28.93 0.34 -27.56
CA THR A 8 -28.16 -0.46 -26.61
C THR A 8 -28.94 -0.59 -25.30
N LEU A 9 -29.44 -1.80 -25.06
CA LEU A 9 -30.09 -2.22 -23.82
C LEU A 9 -29.03 -2.22 -22.71
N ARG A 10 -29.10 -1.27 -21.79
CA ARG A 10 -28.29 -1.29 -20.56
C ARG A 10 -28.85 -2.39 -19.66
N ILE A 11 -28.17 -3.53 -19.61
CA ILE A 11 -28.42 -4.57 -18.62
C ILE A 11 -28.06 -3.97 -17.26
N THR A 12 -29.10 -3.68 -16.48
CA THR A 12 -28.99 -3.27 -15.08
C THR A 12 -28.92 -4.56 -14.27
N ILE A 13 -27.71 -5.00 -13.92
CA ILE A 13 -27.55 -6.06 -12.92
C ILE A 13 -27.78 -5.43 -11.54
N ILE A 14 -28.91 -5.80 -10.95
CA ILE A 14 -29.39 -5.32 -9.65
C ILE A 14 -28.53 -5.98 -8.55
N PHE A 15 -27.68 -5.20 -7.89
CA PHE A 15 -27.16 -5.53 -6.56
C PHE A 15 -27.65 -4.51 -5.53
N ALA A 16 -28.96 -4.57 -5.23
CA ALA A 16 -29.62 -3.83 -4.15
C ALA A 16 -29.46 -4.51 -2.77
N VAL A 17 -28.54 -5.46 -2.63
CA VAL A 17 -28.34 -6.26 -1.40
C VAL A 17 -27.38 -5.58 -0.40
N ALA A 18 -26.52 -4.66 -0.87
CA ALA A 18 -25.51 -4.02 -0.02
C ALA A 18 -26.08 -3.02 1.00
N ILE A 19 -27.16 -2.30 0.67
CA ILE A 19 -27.81 -1.35 1.59
C ILE A 19 -28.68 -2.09 2.61
N LEU A 20 -29.32 -3.20 2.20
CA LEU A 20 -30.15 -3.99 3.09
C LEU A 20 -29.32 -4.70 4.17
N LEU A 21 -28.10 -5.15 3.91
CA LEU A 21 -27.26 -5.78 4.93
C LEU A 21 -26.65 -4.78 5.92
N VAL A 22 -26.19 -3.60 5.49
CA VAL A 22 -25.74 -2.56 6.43
C VAL A 22 -26.92 -2.09 7.29
N VAL A 23 -28.09 -1.81 6.69
CA VAL A 23 -29.31 -1.46 7.45
C VAL A 23 -29.78 -2.62 8.35
N SER A 24 -29.61 -3.88 7.96
CA SER A 24 -29.99 -5.04 8.77
C SER A 24 -29.02 -5.32 9.91
N VAL A 25 -27.71 -5.16 9.70
CA VAL A 25 -26.68 -5.29 10.76
C VAL A 25 -26.87 -4.18 11.80
N PHE A 26 -27.15 -2.94 11.37
CA PHE A 26 -27.45 -1.83 12.30
C PHE A 26 -28.83 -1.95 12.97
N LYS A 27 -29.85 -2.51 12.29
CA LYS A 27 -31.13 -2.88 12.94
C LYS A 27 -30.97 -4.03 13.93
N LEU A 28 -30.11 -5.02 13.68
CA LEU A 28 -29.83 -6.13 14.60
C LEU A 28 -29.06 -5.65 15.84
N ALA A 29 -28.06 -4.78 15.68
CA ALA A 29 -27.29 -4.22 16.78
C ALA A 29 -28.14 -3.29 17.67
N GLY A 30 -29.05 -2.52 17.06
CA GLY A 30 -30.04 -1.73 17.80
C GLY A 30 -31.13 -2.59 18.47
N SER A 31 -31.54 -3.70 17.85
CA SER A 31 -32.57 -4.59 18.38
C SER A 31 -32.06 -5.55 19.47
N LEU A 32 -30.78 -5.94 19.49
CA LEU A 32 -30.24 -6.82 20.54
C LEU A 32 -30.13 -6.15 21.93
N LYS A 33 -30.38 -4.83 22.02
CA LYS A 33 -30.63 -4.14 23.30
C LYS A 33 -32.06 -4.31 23.83
N ASN A 34 -32.99 -4.87 23.05
CA ASN A 34 -34.36 -5.11 23.46
C ASN A 34 -34.87 -6.47 22.95
N THR A 35 -35.20 -7.35 23.90
CA THR A 35 -35.98 -8.59 23.75
C THR A 35 -35.32 -9.80 23.07
N GLY A 36 -35.30 -10.91 23.83
CA GLY A 36 -34.97 -12.25 23.35
C GLY A 36 -36.13 -12.97 22.68
N ASN A 37 -35.76 -14.06 21.99
CA ASN A 37 -36.58 -15.14 21.41
C ASN A 37 -37.54 -14.82 20.24
N LYS A 38 -37.17 -15.24 19.01
CA LYS A 38 -37.81 -16.33 18.21
C LYS A 38 -37.51 -16.29 16.69
N MET A 39 -37.25 -17.50 16.15
CA MET A 39 -37.49 -18.07 14.78
C MET A 39 -36.81 -17.39 13.56
N ILE A 40 -36.06 -18.03 12.65
CA ILE A 40 -36.11 -19.33 11.91
C ILE A 40 -37.27 -19.45 10.89
N GLU A 41 -36.85 -19.65 9.63
CA GLU A 41 -37.56 -20.16 8.43
C GLU A 41 -38.36 -19.22 7.51
N ALA A 42 -37.81 -19.03 6.30
CA ALA A 42 -38.41 -18.95 4.96
C ALA A 42 -37.43 -18.14 4.07
N SER A 43 -36.93 -18.58 2.93
CA SER A 43 -37.66 -19.12 1.79
C SER A 43 -36.70 -19.84 0.83
N LYS A 44 -36.99 -21.11 0.53
CA LYS A 44 -36.65 -21.78 -0.73
C LYS A 44 -37.75 -21.45 -1.74
N ASP A 45 -37.37 -21.15 -2.99
CA ASP A 45 -37.93 -21.72 -4.24
C ASP A 45 -37.90 -20.75 -5.44
N SER A 46 -37.48 -21.34 -6.58
CA SER A 46 -37.83 -21.00 -7.98
C SER A 46 -37.02 -19.83 -8.61
N ILE A 47 -36.44 -19.84 -9.83
CA ILE A 47 -36.59 -20.58 -11.11
C ILE A 47 -35.35 -20.21 -11.99
N SER A 48 -34.52 -21.16 -12.45
CA SER A 48 -34.36 -21.75 -13.81
C SER A 48 -33.96 -20.85 -15.00
N ASP A 49 -32.79 -21.17 -15.57
CA ASP A 49 -32.36 -21.26 -16.98
C ASP A 49 -32.71 -20.17 -18.03
N THR A 50 -31.68 -19.58 -18.66
CA THR A 50 -31.28 -19.89 -20.06
C THR A 50 -30.05 -19.11 -20.53
N SER A 51 -29.20 -19.80 -21.31
CA SER A 51 -27.90 -19.41 -21.86
C SER A 51 -27.97 -18.66 -23.21
N LYS A 52 -27.02 -17.72 -23.48
CA LYS A 52 -26.03 -17.73 -24.60
C LYS A 52 -25.55 -16.34 -25.11
N SER A 53 -24.22 -16.28 -25.30
CA SER A 53 -23.43 -15.58 -26.34
C SER A 53 -23.03 -14.09 -26.22
N SER A 54 -21.84 -13.89 -25.64
CA SER A 54 -20.64 -13.19 -26.17
C SER A 54 -20.77 -11.92 -27.02
N THR A 55 -20.19 -10.79 -26.55
CA THR A 55 -18.93 -10.24 -27.13
C THR A 55 -18.27 -9.20 -26.22
N VAL A 56 -16.95 -9.18 -26.33
CA VAL A 56 -15.88 -8.50 -25.58
C VAL A 56 -16.01 -6.97 -25.49
N LEU A 57 -15.71 -6.41 -24.31
CA LEU A 57 -15.04 -5.11 -24.14
C LEU A 57 -14.30 -5.11 -22.79
N GLN A 58 -12.97 -5.14 -22.86
CA GLN A 58 -12.06 -4.91 -21.72
C GLN A 58 -12.39 -3.57 -21.06
N LYS A 59 -12.53 -3.55 -19.72
CA LYS A 59 -12.67 -2.31 -18.95
C LYS A 59 -11.95 -2.43 -17.62
N ASP A 60 -11.17 -1.38 -17.31
CA ASP A 60 -10.28 -1.21 -16.17
C ASP A 60 -10.80 -1.76 -14.83
N ILE A 61 -9.99 -2.60 -14.18
CA ILE A 61 -10.35 -3.44 -13.02
C ILE A 61 -9.71 -2.88 -11.72
N SER A 62 -9.50 -1.57 -11.61
CA SER A 62 -8.97 -0.92 -10.39
C SER A 62 -10.00 -0.13 -9.60
N SER A 63 -11.30 -0.25 -9.90
CA SER A 63 -12.30 0.56 -9.20
C SER A 63 -12.56 0.00 -7.78
N PRO A 64 -12.42 0.83 -6.71
CA PRO A 64 -12.90 0.47 -5.38
C PRO A 64 -14.39 0.14 -5.44
N ILE A 65 -14.88 -0.63 -4.45
CA ILE A 65 -16.30 -1.00 -4.31
C ILE A 65 -17.17 0.24 -4.59
N LYS A 66 -17.79 0.27 -5.78
CA LYS A 66 -18.76 1.30 -6.12
C LYS A 66 -20.00 1.04 -5.29
N ILE A 67 -20.07 1.70 -4.14
CA ILE A 67 -21.36 1.97 -3.53
C ILE A 67 -22.02 3.00 -4.44
N THR A 68 -22.70 2.53 -5.49
CA THR A 68 -23.66 3.35 -6.20
C THR A 68 -24.80 3.56 -5.23
N ILE A 69 -24.71 4.55 -4.36
CA ILE A 69 -25.89 5.02 -3.69
C ILE A 69 -26.68 5.71 -4.80
N PRO A 70 -27.87 5.24 -5.21
CA PRO A 70 -28.73 5.97 -6.13
C PRO A 70 -29.36 7.15 -5.37
N LEU A 71 -28.57 7.86 -4.56
CA LEU A 71 -28.97 9.13 -4.01
C LEU A 71 -28.73 10.13 -5.11
N LYS A 72 -29.83 10.62 -5.70
CA LYS A 72 -29.80 11.96 -6.25
C LYS A 72 -29.57 12.90 -5.07
N LEU A 73 -28.31 13.27 -4.83
CA LEU A 73 -27.99 14.21 -3.76
C LEU A 73 -28.30 15.60 -4.31
N ALA A 74 -29.30 16.30 -3.76
CA ALA A 74 -29.50 17.72 -4.06
C ALA A 74 -28.38 18.56 -3.43
N ASP A 75 -27.93 18.13 -2.25
CA ASP A 75 -26.78 18.64 -1.50
C ASP A 75 -25.99 17.44 -0.96
N PRO A 76 -24.82 17.09 -1.53
CA PRO A 76 -24.05 15.92 -1.14
C PRO A 76 -23.49 16.04 0.28
N GLU A 77 -23.21 17.24 0.76
CA GLU A 77 -22.67 17.47 2.11
C GLU A 77 -23.75 17.19 3.15
N LYS A 78 -24.88 17.90 3.04
CA LYS A 78 -25.99 17.75 3.98
C LYS A 78 -26.53 16.31 3.97
N THR A 79 -26.66 15.71 2.79
CA THR A 79 -27.22 14.37 2.69
C THR A 79 -26.31 13.32 3.33
N LEU A 80 -24.99 13.42 3.14
CA LEU A 80 -24.05 12.50 3.79
C LEU A 80 -24.02 12.69 5.31
N VAL A 81 -24.06 13.93 5.80
CA VAL A 81 -24.19 14.22 7.23
C VAL A 81 -25.47 13.60 7.81
N ASP A 82 -26.62 13.86 7.18
CA ASP A 82 -27.92 13.35 7.63
C ASP A 82 -27.95 11.81 7.61
N TYR A 83 -27.37 11.19 6.57
CA TYR A 83 -27.23 9.74 6.48
C TYR A 83 -26.43 9.20 7.67
N PHE A 84 -25.23 9.69 7.92
CA PHE A 84 -24.39 9.20 9.00
C PHE A 84 -25.02 9.42 10.38
N LYS A 85 -25.70 10.56 10.59
CA LYS A 85 -26.49 10.80 11.81
C LYS A 85 -27.61 9.78 11.98
N SER A 86 -28.30 9.42 10.90
CA SER A 86 -29.38 8.41 10.95
C SER A 86 -28.90 7.02 11.37
N ILE A 87 -27.61 6.71 11.15
CA ILE A 87 -26.97 5.46 11.58
C ILE A 87 -26.07 5.64 12.81
N GLY A 88 -26.24 6.73 13.56
CA GLY A 88 -25.65 6.91 14.88
C GLY A 88 -24.24 7.54 14.92
N TYR A 89 -23.76 8.12 13.82
CA TYR A 89 -22.49 8.85 13.78
C TYR A 89 -22.73 10.36 13.83
N ASP A 90 -21.97 11.07 14.65
CA ASP A 90 -21.95 12.55 14.62
C ASP A 90 -21.04 13.05 13.50
N ALA A 91 -21.47 12.85 12.26
CA ALA A 91 -20.69 13.20 11.09
C ALA A 91 -20.51 14.70 10.92
N ARG A 92 -19.28 15.13 10.69
CA ARG A 92 -18.89 16.52 10.45
C ARG A 92 -18.01 16.60 9.22
N LEU A 93 -18.38 17.44 8.26
CA LEU A 93 -17.51 17.72 7.11
C LEU A 93 -16.24 18.43 7.60
N THR A 94 -15.07 17.84 7.34
CA THR A 94 -13.77 18.41 7.74
C THR A 94 -12.99 18.96 6.57
N LYS A 95 -13.22 18.44 5.36
CA LYS A 95 -12.53 18.92 4.15
C LYS A 95 -13.46 18.87 2.94
N LYS A 96 -13.34 19.89 2.11
CA LYS A 96 -13.97 19.98 0.79
C LYS A 96 -12.95 20.53 -0.20
N ASN A 97 -12.73 19.81 -1.30
CA ASN A 97 -11.90 20.28 -2.41
C ASN A 97 -12.72 20.25 -3.70
N ASP A 98 -12.73 21.36 -4.44
CA ASP A 98 -13.56 21.55 -5.64
C ASP A 98 -12.82 21.19 -6.95
N THR A 99 -11.66 20.53 -6.86
CA THR A 99 -10.71 20.39 -7.98
C THR A 99 -10.51 18.97 -8.47
N VAL A 100 -11.48 18.06 -8.27
CA VAL A 100 -11.38 16.74 -8.89
C VAL A 100 -11.94 16.83 -10.30
N GLU A 101 -11.06 16.76 -11.30
CA GLU A 101 -11.44 16.81 -12.71
C GLU A 101 -11.60 15.40 -13.28
N ARG A 102 -12.70 15.19 -14.00
CA ARG A 102 -12.96 13.98 -14.79
C ARG A 102 -13.35 14.40 -16.20
N GLY A 103 -12.36 14.51 -17.09
CA GLY A 103 -12.57 15.16 -18.38
C GLY A 103 -12.95 16.62 -18.18
N ASN A 104 -14.13 17.03 -18.64
CA ASN A 104 -14.63 18.41 -18.47
C ASN A 104 -15.53 18.59 -17.24
N GLU A 105 -15.78 17.52 -16.47
CA GLU A 105 -16.66 17.55 -15.30
C GLU A 105 -15.87 17.97 -14.04
N LYS A 106 -16.44 18.90 -13.26
CA LYS A 106 -15.93 19.28 -11.94
C LYS A 106 -16.63 18.47 -10.85
N GLY A 107 -15.84 17.78 -10.04
CA GLY A 107 -16.29 17.03 -8.88
C GLY A 107 -15.87 17.66 -7.55
N LEU A 108 -16.55 17.27 -6.47
CA LEU A 108 -16.17 17.59 -5.11
C LEU A 108 -15.52 16.37 -4.47
N HIS A 109 -14.40 16.57 -3.78
CA HIS A 109 -13.88 15.61 -2.82
C HIS A 109 -14.24 16.04 -1.41
N LEU A 110 -15.00 15.20 -0.71
CA LEU A 110 -15.54 15.46 0.61
C LEU A 110 -14.91 14.51 1.61
N ILE A 111 -14.48 15.03 2.76
CA ILE A 111 -14.00 14.22 3.90
C ILE A 111 -14.84 14.58 5.12
N PHE A 112 -15.39 13.56 5.76
CA PHE A 112 -16.20 13.66 6.97
C PHE A 112 -15.49 12.96 8.12
N ASP A 113 -15.38 13.62 9.27
CA ASP A 113 -15.07 12.97 10.54
C ASP A 113 -16.36 12.34 11.09
N LEU A 114 -16.30 11.06 11.42
CA LEU A 114 -17.41 10.30 12.00
C LEU A 114 -17.25 10.12 13.51
N GLY A 115 -16.19 10.67 14.11
CA GLY A 115 -15.83 10.50 15.50
C GLY A 115 -14.89 9.31 15.73
N ASN A 116 -14.28 9.26 16.92
CA ASN A 116 -13.34 8.22 17.35
C ASN A 116 -12.12 8.03 16.42
N GLY A 117 -11.80 9.02 15.60
CA GLY A 117 -10.72 8.97 14.61
C GLY A 117 -11.05 8.16 13.35
N THR A 118 -12.32 7.83 13.12
CA THR A 118 -12.80 7.28 11.85
C THR A 118 -13.26 8.42 10.95
N SER A 119 -12.88 8.37 9.68
CA SER A 119 -13.36 9.32 8.67
C SER A 119 -13.96 8.59 7.48
N PHE A 120 -14.79 9.30 6.73
CA PHE A 120 -15.32 8.86 5.45
C PHE A 120 -14.93 9.87 4.39
N GLN A 121 -14.42 9.40 3.26
CA GLN A 121 -14.16 10.25 2.10
C GLN A 121 -15.01 9.80 0.92
N ALA A 122 -15.46 10.76 0.13
CA ALA A 122 -16.19 10.52 -1.09
C ALA A 122 -15.83 11.55 -2.17
N THR A 123 -15.80 11.07 -3.41
CA THR A 123 -15.72 11.91 -4.60
C THR A 123 -17.09 11.91 -5.27
N VAL A 124 -17.66 13.10 -5.46
CA VAL A 124 -18.97 13.30 -6.09
C VAL A 124 -18.86 14.14 -7.35
N PHE A 125 -19.62 13.78 -8.39
CA PHE A 125 -19.72 14.55 -9.64
C PHE A 125 -21.15 14.96 -9.90
N LYS A 126 -21.33 16.09 -10.57
CA LYS A 126 -22.65 16.56 -10.99
C LYS A 126 -23.08 15.83 -12.25
N LEU A 127 -24.32 15.37 -12.29
CA LEU A 127 -24.86 14.66 -13.46
C LEU A 127 -25.31 15.66 -14.54
N ASP A 128 -24.52 15.77 -15.62
CA ASP A 128 -24.66 16.83 -16.63
C ASP A 128 -25.86 16.73 -17.61
N ASN A 129 -26.87 15.88 -17.36
CA ASN A 129 -27.93 15.67 -18.36
C ASN A 129 -29.35 15.39 -17.82
N LYS A 130 -29.70 15.84 -16.61
CA LYS A 130 -31.10 15.79 -16.14
C LYS A 130 -31.43 17.05 -15.34
N GLU A 131 -32.61 17.62 -15.58
CA GLU A 131 -33.13 18.92 -15.12
C GLU A 131 -33.10 19.23 -13.60
N ASN A 132 -32.41 18.47 -12.74
CA ASN A 132 -32.53 18.58 -11.28
C ASN A 132 -31.20 18.47 -10.49
N GLY A 133 -30.09 19.01 -11.00
CA GLY A 133 -28.90 19.36 -10.19
C GLY A 133 -28.30 18.24 -9.30
N ALA A 134 -28.53 16.97 -9.63
CA ALA A 134 -28.19 15.84 -8.78
C ALA A 134 -26.70 15.49 -8.85
N TRP A 135 -26.12 15.15 -7.69
CA TRP A 135 -24.77 14.62 -7.60
C TRP A 135 -24.77 13.09 -7.51
N GLU A 136 -23.72 12.46 -8.05
CA GLU A 136 -23.43 11.03 -7.97
C GLU A 136 -22.10 10.82 -7.23
N ILE A 137 -22.05 9.89 -6.28
CA ILE A 137 -20.81 9.41 -5.67
C ILE A 137 -20.14 8.44 -6.64
N THR A 138 -18.93 8.77 -7.10
CA THR A 138 -18.17 7.91 -8.00
C THR A 138 -17.10 7.09 -7.30
N ASP A 139 -16.67 7.54 -6.12
CA ASP A 139 -15.69 6.87 -5.28
C ASP A 139 -15.98 7.19 -3.81
N SER A 140 -15.79 6.21 -2.93
CA SER A 140 -15.95 6.40 -1.49
C SER A 140 -15.19 5.36 -0.70
N SER A 141 -14.63 5.76 0.44
CA SER A 141 -13.94 4.85 1.35
C SER A 141 -13.97 5.35 2.79
N PHE A 142 -13.87 4.40 3.73
CA PHE A 142 -13.64 4.71 5.14
C PHE A 142 -12.15 4.76 5.42
N ILE A 143 -11.73 5.76 6.18
CA ILE A 143 -10.37 5.94 6.68
C ILE A 143 -10.39 5.58 8.17
N ASN A 144 -9.53 4.64 8.57
CA ASN A 144 -9.41 4.15 9.94
C ASN A 144 -10.77 3.75 10.57
N PRO A 145 -11.58 2.89 9.93
CA PRO A 145 -12.81 2.41 10.55
C PRO A 145 -12.49 1.65 11.85
N LYS A 146 -13.36 1.79 12.86
CA LYS A 146 -13.21 1.16 14.18
C LYS A 146 -14.48 0.45 14.62
N GLY A 147 -14.35 -0.43 15.62
CA GLY A 147 -15.46 -1.11 16.26
C GLY A 147 -16.33 -1.90 15.28
N GLU A 148 -17.65 -1.82 15.46
CA GLU A 148 -18.63 -2.59 14.67
C GLU A 148 -18.59 -2.24 13.18
N LEU A 149 -18.25 -1.00 12.80
CA LEU A 149 -18.13 -0.60 11.40
C LEU A 149 -17.00 -1.32 10.69
N LEU A 150 -15.82 -1.40 11.33
CA LEU A 150 -14.70 -2.16 10.80
C LEU A 150 -15.09 -3.62 10.57
N VAL A 151 -15.73 -4.23 11.57
CA VAL A 151 -16.21 -5.63 11.49
C VAL A 151 -17.16 -5.81 10.32
N ALA A 152 -18.16 -4.92 10.18
CA ALA A 152 -19.12 -4.99 9.08
C ALA A 152 -18.46 -4.85 7.71
N LEU A 153 -17.49 -3.95 7.56
CA LEU A 153 -16.74 -3.75 6.32
C LEU A 153 -15.91 -4.99 5.95
N ILE A 154 -15.24 -5.61 6.92
CA ILE A 154 -14.47 -6.84 6.70
C ILE A 154 -15.41 -7.97 6.28
N GLU A 155 -16.49 -8.23 7.02
CA GLU A 155 -17.42 -9.32 6.70
C GLU A 155 -18.09 -9.12 5.34
N GLN A 156 -18.44 -7.87 4.98
CA GLN A 156 -18.99 -7.57 3.67
C GLN A 156 -18.00 -7.91 2.55
N LYS A 157 -16.73 -7.52 2.71
CA LYS A 157 -15.67 -7.79 1.73
C LYS A 157 -15.41 -9.29 1.58
N LEU A 158 -15.32 -10.02 2.70
CA LEU A 158 -15.17 -11.48 2.67
C LEU A 158 -16.35 -12.16 1.98
N ALA A 159 -17.59 -11.77 2.30
CA ALA A 159 -18.78 -12.30 1.66
C ALA A 159 -18.84 -11.99 0.15
N ALA A 160 -18.39 -10.80 -0.26
CA ALA A 160 -18.32 -10.42 -1.66
C ALA A 160 -17.34 -11.32 -2.43
N ILE A 161 -16.16 -11.61 -1.88
CA ILE A 161 -15.20 -12.53 -2.49
C ILE A 161 -15.83 -13.91 -2.70
N ILE A 162 -16.41 -14.49 -1.63
CA ILE A 162 -17.03 -15.83 -1.67
C ILE A 162 -18.16 -15.87 -2.71
N SER A 163 -18.96 -14.80 -2.82
CA SER A 163 -20.02 -14.70 -3.82
C SER A 163 -19.45 -14.65 -5.24
N THR A 164 -18.41 -13.84 -5.47
CA THR A 164 -17.77 -13.70 -6.79
C THR A 164 -17.13 -15.00 -7.25
N GLN A 165 -16.55 -15.79 -6.33
CA GLN A 165 -15.96 -17.09 -6.66
C GLN A 165 -16.99 -18.08 -7.25
N LYS A 166 -18.26 -17.97 -6.81
CA LYS A 166 -19.37 -18.80 -7.28
C LYS A 166 -20.04 -18.30 -8.57
N SER A 167 -19.62 -17.14 -9.09
CA SER A 167 -20.21 -16.55 -10.30
C SER A 167 -19.68 -17.22 -11.59
N ASP A 168 -20.31 -16.90 -12.72
CA ASP A 168 -19.85 -17.31 -14.05
C ASP A 168 -18.73 -16.40 -14.62
N GLU A 169 -18.15 -15.51 -13.80
CA GLU A 169 -17.05 -14.66 -14.24
C GLU A 169 -15.80 -15.46 -14.62
N LEU A 170 -14.98 -14.87 -15.49
CA LEU A 170 -13.69 -15.46 -15.84
C LEU A 170 -12.78 -15.55 -14.61
N GLU A 171 -12.10 -16.69 -14.46
CA GLU A 171 -11.22 -16.98 -13.32
C GLU A 171 -10.17 -15.88 -13.04
N HIS A 172 -9.58 -15.31 -14.09
CA HIS A 172 -8.64 -14.20 -13.94
C HIS A 172 -9.27 -12.97 -13.26
N ASN A 173 -10.53 -12.65 -13.59
CA ASN A 173 -11.23 -11.52 -12.99
C ASN A 173 -11.59 -11.79 -11.53
N LYS A 174 -12.01 -13.03 -11.22
CA LYS A 174 -12.28 -13.46 -9.84
C LYS A 174 -11.04 -13.33 -8.96
N ASN A 175 -9.89 -13.77 -9.46
CA ASN A 175 -8.62 -13.69 -8.75
C ASN A 175 -8.14 -12.25 -8.56
N ALA A 176 -8.28 -11.40 -9.58
CA ALA A 176 -7.99 -9.96 -9.45
C ALA A 176 -8.90 -9.28 -8.40
N PHE A 177 -10.21 -9.57 -8.43
CA PHE A 177 -11.17 -9.05 -7.45
C PHE A 177 -10.84 -9.51 -6.03
N LYS A 178 -10.56 -10.80 -5.85
CA LYS A 178 -10.13 -11.37 -4.56
C LYS A 178 -8.88 -10.66 -4.04
N SER A 179 -7.82 -10.59 -4.85
CA SER A 179 -6.56 -9.97 -4.48
C SER A 179 -6.74 -8.52 -4.06
N ASN A 180 -7.43 -7.70 -4.87
CA ASN A 180 -7.68 -6.30 -4.56
C ASN A 180 -8.50 -6.12 -3.27
N THR A 181 -9.53 -6.95 -3.09
CA THR A 181 -10.39 -6.89 -1.91
C THR A 181 -9.65 -7.28 -0.63
N LEU A 182 -8.74 -8.26 -0.69
CA LEU A 182 -7.89 -8.63 0.43
C LEU A 182 -6.89 -7.51 0.79
N ILE A 183 -6.30 -6.84 -0.20
CA ILE A 183 -5.45 -5.65 0.01
C ILE A 183 -6.26 -4.53 0.69
N GLU A 184 -7.50 -4.30 0.28
CA GLU A 184 -8.38 -3.32 0.93
C GLU A 184 -8.67 -3.67 2.41
N ILE A 185 -8.85 -4.95 2.74
CA ILE A 185 -8.96 -5.40 4.14
C ILE A 185 -7.63 -5.16 4.87
N ALA A 186 -6.51 -5.49 4.24
CA ALA A 186 -5.18 -5.37 4.83
C ALA A 186 -4.80 -3.90 5.14
N ASN A 187 -5.28 -2.96 4.33
CA ASN A 187 -5.13 -1.53 4.57
C ASN A 187 -5.79 -1.04 5.88
N TYR A 188 -6.70 -1.81 6.48
CA TYR A 188 -7.21 -1.53 7.82
C TYR A 188 -6.22 -1.88 8.94
N GLY A 189 -5.14 -2.61 8.63
CA GLY A 189 -3.99 -2.85 9.49
C GLY A 189 -4.31 -3.64 10.77
N GLU A 190 -3.65 -3.25 11.85
CA GLU A 190 -3.69 -3.95 13.15
C GLU A 190 -5.13 -4.19 13.69
N PRO A 191 -6.09 -3.24 13.62
CA PRO A 191 -7.48 -3.52 13.98
C PRO A 191 -8.11 -4.69 13.23
N ALA A 192 -7.89 -4.81 11.92
CA ALA A 192 -8.43 -5.92 11.13
C ALA A 192 -7.72 -7.23 11.46
N TYR A 193 -6.40 -7.19 11.66
CA TYR A 193 -5.63 -8.35 12.13
C TYR A 193 -6.15 -8.88 13.47
N LYS A 194 -6.35 -8.00 14.47
CA LYS A 194 -6.92 -8.37 15.78
C LYS A 194 -8.31 -8.97 15.67
N TYR A 195 -9.15 -8.39 14.82
CA TYR A 195 -10.49 -8.92 14.57
C TYR A 195 -10.42 -10.35 14.01
N MET A 196 -9.69 -10.55 12.90
CA MET A 196 -9.62 -11.83 12.19
C MET A 196 -8.96 -12.93 13.03
N THR A 197 -7.85 -12.62 13.70
CA THR A 197 -7.21 -13.56 14.66
C THR A 197 -8.12 -13.89 15.83
N GLY A 198 -8.91 -12.92 16.31
CA GLY A 198 -9.97 -13.15 17.29
C GLY A 198 -11.05 -14.11 16.77
N GLN A 199 -11.39 -14.09 15.48
CA GLN A 199 -12.33 -15.07 14.91
C GLN A 199 -11.75 -16.48 14.92
N PHE A 200 -10.46 -16.65 14.63
CA PHE A 200 -9.81 -17.96 14.74
C PHE A 200 -9.77 -18.45 16.19
N ALA A 201 -9.36 -17.61 17.14
CA ALA A 201 -9.33 -17.95 18.57
C ALA A 201 -10.69 -18.42 19.11
N ASN A 202 -11.78 -17.84 18.58
CA ASN A 202 -13.16 -18.20 18.94
C ASN A 202 -13.74 -19.36 18.11
N GLY A 203 -12.93 -20.06 17.30
CA GLY A 203 -13.37 -21.19 16.48
C GLY A 203 -14.29 -20.81 15.30
N LYS A 204 -14.34 -19.53 14.94
CA LYS A 204 -15.15 -18.97 13.84
C LYS A 204 -14.36 -18.79 12.53
N GLY A 205 -13.04 -18.92 12.56
CA GLY A 205 -12.20 -18.85 11.36
C GLY A 205 -12.10 -20.18 10.64
N LYS A 206 -13.19 -20.64 10.02
CA LYS A 206 -13.25 -21.96 9.37
C LYS A 206 -13.61 -21.88 7.89
N GLY A 207 -13.15 -22.89 7.15
CA GLY A 207 -13.42 -23.06 5.71
C GLY A 207 -12.98 -21.86 4.87
N GLU A 208 -13.65 -21.64 3.74
CA GLU A 208 -13.29 -20.58 2.78
C GLU A 208 -13.18 -19.18 3.42
N ARG A 209 -14.06 -18.87 4.39
CA ARG A 209 -13.96 -17.60 5.15
C ARG A 209 -12.70 -17.54 6.00
N GLY A 210 -12.33 -18.65 6.64
CA GLY A 210 -11.07 -18.79 7.37
C GLY A 210 -9.86 -18.59 6.45
N ASP A 211 -9.85 -19.23 5.29
CA ASP A 211 -8.76 -19.13 4.31
C ASP A 211 -8.53 -17.67 3.86
N LEU A 212 -9.61 -16.96 3.54
CA LEU A 212 -9.54 -15.54 3.16
C LEU A 212 -9.05 -14.65 4.31
N MET A 213 -9.46 -14.92 5.54
CA MET A 213 -8.94 -14.18 6.70
C MET A 213 -7.45 -14.45 6.93
N ALA A 214 -6.98 -15.67 6.71
CA ALA A 214 -5.56 -16.00 6.79
C ALA A 214 -4.76 -15.25 5.73
N GLU A 215 -5.22 -15.24 4.48
CA GLU A 215 -4.59 -14.47 3.39
C GLU A 215 -4.53 -12.97 3.69
N ALA A 216 -5.62 -12.37 4.17
CA ALA A 216 -5.63 -10.97 4.59
C ALA A 216 -4.67 -10.71 5.77
N CYS A 217 -4.58 -11.62 6.74
CA CYS A 217 -3.63 -11.49 7.84
C CYS A 217 -2.18 -11.63 7.38
N ILE A 218 -1.88 -12.49 6.41
CA ILE A 218 -0.54 -12.60 5.82
C ILE A 218 -0.14 -11.27 5.18
N GLU A 219 -1.04 -10.63 4.43
CA GLU A 219 -0.80 -9.32 3.84
C GLU A 219 -0.55 -8.25 4.92
N ILE A 220 -1.33 -8.25 6.02
CA ILE A 220 -1.12 -7.30 7.14
C ILE A 220 0.23 -7.54 7.83
N LEU A 221 0.61 -8.80 8.03
CA LEU A 221 1.84 -9.16 8.72
C LEU A 221 3.09 -8.93 7.86
N GLY A 222 2.98 -9.08 6.54
CA GLY A 222 4.11 -9.02 5.61
C GLY A 222 5.23 -9.95 6.07
N TYR A 223 6.44 -9.39 6.22
CA TYR A 223 7.62 -10.13 6.66
C TYR A 223 7.54 -10.73 8.08
N ARG A 224 6.58 -10.28 8.91
CA ARG A 224 6.34 -10.85 10.25
C ARG A 224 5.63 -12.19 10.19
N ASN A 225 5.01 -12.58 9.07
CA ASN A 225 4.40 -13.90 8.96
C ASN A 225 5.50 -14.98 8.97
N ASN A 226 5.45 -15.85 9.99
CA ASN A 226 6.38 -16.97 10.16
C ASN A 226 5.90 -18.27 9.51
N VAL A 227 4.63 -18.32 9.07
CA VAL A 227 4.04 -19.54 8.53
C VAL A 227 4.44 -19.67 7.06
N PRO A 228 5.14 -20.75 6.66
CA PRO A 228 5.54 -20.94 5.26
C PRO A 228 4.33 -21.14 4.35
N LYS A 229 4.54 -20.95 3.04
CA LYS A 229 3.54 -21.26 2.02
C LYS A 229 3.19 -22.76 2.07
N GLY A 230 1.97 -23.12 1.69
CA GLY A 230 1.52 -24.52 1.58
C GLY A 230 0.66 -25.04 2.74
N TRP A 231 0.21 -24.16 3.64
CA TRP A 231 -0.88 -24.47 4.57
C TRP A 231 -2.17 -24.85 3.80
N LYS A 232 -2.97 -25.77 4.34
CA LYS A 232 -4.17 -26.31 3.66
C LYS A 232 -5.46 -25.61 4.05
N SER A 233 -5.48 -24.92 5.19
CA SER A 233 -6.59 -24.09 5.61
C SER A 233 -6.16 -22.93 6.51
N GLY A 234 -7.02 -21.94 6.66
CA GLY A 234 -6.79 -20.82 7.55
C GLY A 234 -6.61 -21.25 9.02
N GLU A 235 -7.31 -22.31 9.47
CA GLU A 235 -7.09 -22.88 10.81
C GLU A 235 -5.68 -23.44 10.97
N GLU A 236 -5.20 -24.18 9.96
CA GLU A 236 -3.85 -24.72 9.97
C GLU A 236 -2.82 -23.59 10.02
N TRP A 237 -2.99 -22.56 9.17
CA TRP A 237 -2.15 -21.37 9.20
C TRP A 237 -2.15 -20.71 10.59
N TYR A 238 -3.32 -20.45 11.15
CA TYR A 238 -3.45 -19.78 12.45
C TYR A 238 -2.83 -20.61 13.58
N SER A 239 -2.95 -21.94 13.54
CA SER A 239 -2.38 -22.82 14.57
C SER A 239 -0.84 -22.80 14.62
N GLN A 240 -0.20 -22.46 13.50
CA GLN A 240 1.26 -22.33 13.36
C GLN A 240 1.76 -20.90 13.55
N LEU A 241 0.84 -19.94 13.58
CA LEU A 241 1.13 -18.52 13.58
C LEU A 241 1.82 -18.11 14.89
N LYS A 242 3.02 -17.57 14.73
CA LYS A 242 3.83 -16.90 15.76
C LYS A 242 4.52 -15.72 15.06
N PRO A 243 3.85 -14.55 14.97
CA PRO A 243 4.39 -13.43 14.23
C PRO A 243 5.78 -13.09 14.72
N LEU A 244 6.71 -12.89 13.80
CA LEU A 244 8.09 -12.57 14.15
C LEU A 244 8.16 -11.18 14.78
N GLU A 245 8.96 -11.09 15.84
CA GLU A 245 9.24 -9.85 16.52
C GLU A 245 10.41 -9.11 15.85
N ILE A 246 10.28 -7.79 15.79
CA ILE A 246 11.35 -6.94 15.26
C ILE A 246 12.50 -6.85 16.27
N VAL A 247 13.72 -6.99 15.77
CA VAL A 247 14.94 -6.79 16.55
C VAL A 247 15.57 -5.48 16.12
N PRO A 248 15.68 -4.48 17.02
CA PRO A 248 16.29 -3.20 16.69
C PRO A 248 17.75 -3.37 16.26
N LEU A 249 18.09 -2.84 15.09
CA LEU A 249 19.45 -2.84 14.56
C LEU A 249 20.21 -1.59 15.02
N PRO A 250 21.44 -1.72 15.56
CA PRO A 250 22.27 -0.57 15.90
C PRO A 250 22.56 0.32 14.68
N PRO A 251 22.71 1.65 14.84
CA PRO A 251 23.04 2.52 13.71
C PRO A 251 24.43 2.18 13.15
N VAL A 252 24.61 2.39 11.84
CA VAL A 252 25.93 2.29 11.20
C VAL A 252 26.79 3.47 11.63
N ASN A 253 27.98 3.20 12.14
CA ASN A 253 28.97 4.24 12.44
C ASN A 253 29.57 4.78 11.13
N PRO A 254 29.46 6.09 10.84
CA PRO A 254 30.09 6.67 9.66
C PRO A 254 31.62 6.51 9.72
N PRO A 255 32.28 6.25 8.58
CA PRO A 255 33.74 6.24 8.53
C PRO A 255 34.31 7.65 8.80
N LYS A 256 35.58 7.71 9.21
CA LYS A 256 36.23 8.96 9.63
C LYS A 256 36.67 9.87 8.46
N GLY A 257 36.45 9.48 7.21
CA GLY A 257 36.56 10.36 6.04
C GLY A 257 37.99 10.64 5.57
N LYS A 258 38.83 9.61 5.44
CA LYS A 258 40.21 9.73 4.95
C LYS A 258 40.34 9.53 3.44
N THR A 259 39.44 8.76 2.83
CA THR A 259 39.37 8.54 1.37
C THR A 259 38.11 9.17 0.78
N LEU A 260 38.06 9.31 -0.56
CA LEU A 260 36.86 9.83 -1.22
C LEU A 260 35.65 8.91 -1.00
N GLU A 261 35.88 7.60 -0.98
CA GLU A 261 34.87 6.59 -0.71
C GLU A 261 34.35 6.70 0.73
N GLU A 262 35.23 6.89 1.71
CA GLU A 262 34.81 7.10 3.10
C GLU A 262 34.02 8.41 3.26
N LEU A 263 34.47 9.49 2.61
CA LEU A 263 33.76 10.77 2.62
C LEU A 263 32.37 10.66 1.96
N ALA A 264 32.28 10.01 0.80
CA ALA A 264 31.02 9.74 0.11
C ALA A 264 30.09 8.84 0.94
N THR A 265 30.64 7.81 1.61
CA THR A 265 29.90 6.91 2.51
C THR A 265 29.32 7.68 3.69
N ALA A 266 30.12 8.51 4.36
CA ALA A 266 29.66 9.32 5.49
C ALA A 266 28.56 10.31 5.08
N ALA A 267 28.71 10.95 3.91
CA ALA A 267 27.68 11.83 3.36
C ALA A 267 26.39 11.08 2.99
N ALA A 268 26.49 9.89 2.40
CA ALA A 268 25.34 9.05 2.07
C ALA A 268 24.59 8.57 3.33
N LEU A 269 25.29 8.16 4.39
CA LEU A 269 24.67 7.81 5.68
C LEU A 269 24.04 9.01 6.39
N LYS A 270 24.48 10.24 6.07
CA LYS A 270 23.81 11.46 6.53
C LYS A 270 22.53 11.73 5.72
N ARG A 271 22.57 11.51 4.41
CA ARG A 271 21.47 11.73 3.46
C ARG A 271 20.33 10.74 3.62
N TYR A 272 20.64 9.45 3.71
CA TYR A 272 19.68 8.36 3.81
C TYR A 272 19.49 7.95 5.27
N LYS A 273 18.24 7.90 5.70
CA LYS A 273 17.85 7.46 7.04
C LYS A 273 16.95 6.23 6.96
N PRO A 274 17.02 5.33 7.94
CA PRO A 274 16.08 4.22 8.01
C PRO A 274 14.65 4.76 8.03
N TYR A 275 13.76 4.20 7.21
CA TYR A 275 12.33 4.50 7.27
C TYR A 275 11.70 4.06 8.59
N ASN A 276 12.29 3.03 9.22
CA ASN A 276 11.90 2.50 10.51
C ASN A 276 13.08 2.64 11.47
N GLU A 277 12.85 3.18 12.66
CA GLU A 277 13.87 3.41 13.69
C GLU A 277 14.61 2.14 14.15
N ASN A 278 13.98 0.98 13.97
CA ASN A 278 14.56 -0.33 14.29
C ASN A 278 15.37 -0.93 13.13
N GLY A 279 15.39 -0.27 11.98
CA GLY A 279 16.11 -0.70 10.78
C GLY A 279 17.50 -0.09 10.64
N VAL A 280 18.20 -0.55 9.60
CA VAL A 280 19.52 -0.04 9.24
C VAL A 280 19.57 0.35 7.77
N VAL A 281 20.35 1.38 7.43
CA VAL A 281 20.70 1.73 6.06
C VAL A 281 22.15 1.35 5.82
N MET A 282 22.36 0.50 4.81
CA MET A 282 23.68 0.22 4.27
C MET A 282 23.88 1.06 3.01
N VAL A 283 25.09 1.58 2.78
CA VAL A 283 25.42 2.36 1.58
C VAL A 283 26.74 1.89 0.99
N ALA A 284 26.85 1.95 -0.33
CA ALA A 284 28.07 1.67 -1.08
C ALA A 284 28.21 2.68 -2.22
N PRO A 285 29.10 3.68 -2.08
CA PRO A 285 29.41 4.59 -3.18
C PRO A 285 30.38 3.94 -4.18
N TYR A 286 30.16 4.21 -5.46
CA TYR A 286 31.14 4.09 -6.53
C TYR A 286 31.56 5.49 -6.96
N VAL A 287 32.77 5.90 -6.60
CA VAL A 287 33.30 7.24 -6.91
C VAL A 287 33.86 7.23 -8.34
N PHE A 288 33.41 8.17 -9.16
CA PHE A 288 33.91 8.34 -10.54
C PHE A 288 35.05 9.34 -10.61
N ASP A 289 34.89 10.46 -9.92
CA ASP A 289 35.86 11.54 -9.95
C ASP A 289 35.59 12.56 -8.84
N LYS A 290 36.50 13.52 -8.70
CA LYS A 290 36.36 14.68 -7.85
C LYS A 290 36.74 15.98 -8.57
N PHE A 291 36.31 17.09 -7.97
CA PHE A 291 36.69 18.44 -8.34
C PHE A 291 36.83 19.31 -7.09
N GLU A 292 37.87 20.13 -7.04
CA GLU A 292 38.15 21.05 -5.95
C GLU A 292 38.12 22.48 -6.48
N GLU A 293 37.34 23.35 -5.85
CA GLU A 293 37.23 24.77 -6.16
C GLU A 293 37.27 25.58 -4.86
N GLY A 294 38.40 26.24 -4.59
CA GLY A 294 38.66 26.85 -3.29
C GLY A 294 38.60 25.82 -2.16
N ASP A 295 37.77 26.08 -1.15
CA ASP A 295 37.55 25.16 -0.01
C ASP A 295 36.43 24.13 -0.28
N MET A 296 35.91 24.05 -1.50
CA MET A 296 34.82 23.13 -1.85
C MET A 296 35.35 21.91 -2.59
N LEU A 297 35.11 20.71 -2.02
CA LEU A 297 35.30 19.43 -2.70
C LEU A 297 33.94 18.91 -3.21
N THR A 298 33.84 18.65 -4.50
CA THR A 298 32.74 17.91 -5.12
C THR A 298 33.21 16.50 -5.44
N ILE A 299 32.48 15.49 -4.99
CA ILE A 299 32.66 14.07 -5.33
C ILE A 299 31.47 13.65 -6.19
N TRP A 300 31.75 13.09 -7.38
CA TRP A 300 30.70 12.49 -8.21
C TRP A 300 30.72 10.99 -8.03
N ALA A 301 29.58 10.44 -7.61
CA ALA A 301 29.46 9.02 -7.29
C ALA A 301 28.09 8.48 -7.71
N THR A 302 28.01 7.17 -7.92
CA THR A 302 26.75 6.43 -7.87
C THR A 302 26.67 5.74 -6.53
N VAL A 303 25.61 5.99 -5.76
CA VAL A 303 25.44 5.43 -4.43
C VAL A 303 24.33 4.39 -4.45
N ASP A 304 24.68 3.15 -4.17
CA ASP A 304 23.72 2.11 -3.81
C ASP A 304 23.40 2.27 -2.32
N PHE A 305 22.13 2.36 -1.97
CA PHE A 305 21.67 2.30 -0.58
C PHE A 305 20.59 1.26 -0.43
N GLN A 306 20.65 0.51 0.66
CA GLN A 306 19.70 -0.56 0.97
C GLN A 306 19.25 -0.45 2.42
N GLN A 307 17.96 -0.64 2.66
CA GLN A 307 17.36 -0.57 3.98
C GLN A 307 16.90 -1.95 4.43
N TYR A 308 17.28 -2.32 5.64
CA TYR A 308 16.97 -3.63 6.19
C TYR A 308 16.22 -3.53 7.52
N LEU A 309 15.32 -4.48 7.74
CA LEU A 309 14.76 -4.80 9.06
C LEU A 309 15.15 -6.21 9.44
N LEU A 310 15.37 -6.42 10.74
CA LEU A 310 15.61 -7.73 11.31
C LEU A 310 14.38 -8.20 12.08
N TYR A 311 13.87 -9.37 11.72
CA TYR A 311 12.81 -10.07 12.43
C TYR A 311 13.39 -11.35 13.03
N GLU A 312 13.67 -11.34 14.33
CA GLU A 312 14.46 -12.36 15.01
C GLU A 312 15.82 -12.64 14.33
N LYS A 313 15.91 -13.67 13.47
CA LYS A 313 17.10 -14.05 12.68
C LYS A 313 16.96 -13.75 11.18
N LYS A 314 15.76 -13.38 10.76
CA LYS A 314 15.40 -13.10 9.37
C LYS A 314 15.63 -11.63 9.05
N LEU A 315 16.66 -11.34 8.27
CA LEU A 315 16.90 -10.02 7.73
C LEU A 315 16.16 -9.87 6.40
N VAL A 316 15.46 -8.76 6.20
CA VAL A 316 14.72 -8.47 4.95
C VAL A 316 15.05 -7.08 4.44
N GLN A 317 15.19 -6.96 3.12
CA GLN A 317 15.33 -5.67 2.45
C GLN A 317 13.94 -5.04 2.27
N ILE A 318 13.73 -3.86 2.84
CA ILE A 318 12.44 -3.16 2.80
C ILE A 318 12.41 -1.99 1.82
N SER A 319 13.58 -1.50 1.42
CA SER A 319 13.72 -0.43 0.44
C SER A 319 15.17 -0.34 -0.03
N GLY A 320 15.40 0.42 -1.10
CA GLY A 320 16.72 0.75 -1.58
C GLY A 320 16.68 1.49 -2.90
N GLY A 321 17.85 1.86 -3.40
CA GLY A 321 17.99 2.53 -4.66
C GLY A 321 19.45 2.70 -5.06
N VAL A 322 19.69 2.85 -6.36
CA VAL A 322 21.00 3.17 -6.90
C VAL A 322 20.92 4.55 -7.53
N VAL A 323 21.53 5.54 -6.88
CA VAL A 323 21.30 6.95 -7.18
C VAL A 323 22.63 7.65 -7.51
N PRO A 324 22.80 8.14 -8.74
CA PRO A 324 23.88 9.06 -9.07
C PRO A 324 23.76 10.37 -8.30
N ALA A 325 24.88 10.87 -7.81
CA ALA A 325 24.91 12.08 -7.00
C ALA A 325 26.20 12.89 -7.17
N ALA A 326 26.08 14.20 -6.93
CA ALA A 326 27.19 15.08 -6.59
C ALA A 326 27.15 15.40 -5.09
N ILE A 327 28.23 15.08 -4.39
CA ILE A 327 28.38 15.27 -2.95
C ILE A 327 29.37 16.40 -2.73
N LYS A 328 28.94 17.48 -2.07
CA LYS A 328 29.78 18.64 -1.80
C LYS A 328 30.18 18.72 -0.33
N LEU A 329 31.47 18.93 -0.08
CA LEU A 329 32.09 18.94 1.23
C LEU A 329 33.02 20.16 1.41
N CYS A 330 32.79 20.95 2.44
CA CYS A 330 33.64 22.10 2.78
C CYS A 330 34.89 21.64 3.51
N LYS A 331 36.06 22.06 3.05
CA LYS A 331 37.33 21.83 3.71
C LYS A 331 37.50 22.79 4.89
N GLY A 332 37.76 22.27 6.07
CA GLY A 332 38.09 23.03 7.28
C GLY A 332 39.57 23.44 7.30
N SER A 333 39.90 24.41 8.16
CA SER A 333 41.28 24.88 8.36
C SER A 333 42.23 23.79 8.89
N ASP A 334 41.69 22.76 9.54
CA ASP A 334 42.40 21.59 10.04
C ASP A 334 42.56 20.48 8.98
N GLY A 335 42.10 20.71 7.75
CA GLY A 335 42.13 19.74 6.66
C GLY A 335 40.99 18.71 6.70
N SER A 336 40.07 18.80 7.67
CA SER A 336 38.86 17.97 7.71
C SER A 336 37.84 18.39 6.65
N TYR A 337 36.89 17.52 6.35
CA TYR A 337 35.78 17.83 5.44
C TYR A 337 34.45 17.79 6.18
N ALA A 338 33.64 18.83 6.01
CA ALA A 338 32.29 18.93 6.55
C ALA A 338 31.26 18.84 5.42
N PHE A 339 30.17 18.12 5.67
CA PHE A 339 29.06 18.00 4.70
C PHE A 339 28.43 19.36 4.39
N ALA A 340 28.35 19.70 3.10
CA ALA A 340 27.67 20.92 2.64
C ALA A 340 26.36 20.60 1.89
N GLU A 341 26.42 19.78 0.84
CA GLU A 341 25.26 19.54 -0.04
C GLU A 341 25.30 18.13 -0.64
N TYR A 342 24.11 17.57 -0.92
CA TYR A 342 23.93 16.30 -1.62
C TYR A 342 22.91 16.50 -2.75
N ILE A 343 23.36 16.39 -4.00
CA ILE A 343 22.54 16.59 -5.19
C ILE A 343 22.33 15.24 -5.87
N GLU A 344 21.08 14.79 -5.97
CA GLU A 344 20.70 13.52 -6.60
C GLU A 344 20.25 13.72 -8.05
N ALA A 345 20.47 12.68 -8.86
CA ALA A 345 19.79 12.58 -10.14
C ALA A 345 18.27 12.52 -9.94
N LYS A 346 17.53 13.12 -10.86
CA LYS A 346 16.07 13.01 -10.93
C LYS A 346 15.67 11.69 -11.58
N ASP A 347 14.42 11.29 -11.46
CA ASP A 347 13.89 10.11 -12.15
C ASP A 347 13.32 10.42 -13.54
N GLY A 348 13.08 9.36 -14.31
CA GLY A 348 12.39 9.40 -15.60
C GLY A 348 13.08 10.32 -16.62
N ALA A 349 12.30 11.18 -17.29
CA ALA A 349 12.82 12.12 -18.27
C ALA A 349 13.84 13.13 -17.70
N GLY A 350 13.88 13.30 -16.38
CA GLY A 350 14.83 14.18 -15.69
C GLY A 350 16.18 13.54 -15.40
N PHE A 351 16.31 12.22 -15.54
CA PHE A 351 17.50 11.46 -15.12
C PHE A 351 18.78 11.95 -15.80
N VAL A 352 18.91 11.75 -17.11
CA VAL A 352 20.11 12.17 -17.85
C VAL A 352 20.39 13.69 -17.75
N PRO A 353 19.40 14.59 -17.92
CA PRO A 353 19.64 16.03 -17.80
C PRO A 353 20.19 16.45 -16.44
N SER A 354 19.68 15.87 -15.35
CA SER A 354 20.15 16.22 -13.99
C SER A 354 21.60 15.82 -13.74
N ILE A 355 22.03 14.65 -14.24
CA ILE A 355 23.42 14.18 -14.14
C ILE A 355 24.37 15.12 -14.88
N LYS A 356 24.01 15.50 -16.12
CA LYS A 356 24.80 16.44 -16.91
C LYS A 356 24.94 17.79 -16.22
N GLU A 357 23.86 18.27 -15.60
CA GLU A 357 23.87 19.55 -14.88
C GLU A 357 24.82 19.52 -13.68
N PHE A 358 24.74 18.52 -12.80
CA PHE A 358 25.61 18.49 -11.62
C PHE A 358 27.07 18.10 -11.95
N CYS A 359 27.33 17.52 -13.14
CA CYS A 359 28.68 17.20 -13.61
C CYS A 359 29.31 18.27 -14.51
N LYS A 360 28.64 19.41 -14.77
CA LYS A 360 29.08 20.43 -15.74
C LYS A 360 30.50 20.98 -15.52
N GLN A 361 31.02 20.88 -14.29
CA GLN A 361 32.35 21.34 -13.91
C GLN A 361 33.47 20.43 -14.46
N LYS A 362 33.17 19.21 -14.88
CA LYS A 362 34.17 18.27 -15.41
C LYS A 362 33.63 17.43 -16.55
N SER A 363 34.17 17.69 -17.75
CA SER A 363 33.81 16.97 -18.98
C SER A 363 34.08 15.47 -18.85
N GLY A 364 33.18 14.64 -19.39
CA GLY A 364 33.31 13.18 -19.42
C GLY A 364 32.85 12.45 -18.16
N VAL A 365 32.60 13.14 -17.03
CA VAL A 365 32.13 12.48 -15.80
C VAL A 365 30.68 12.03 -15.92
N ALA A 366 29.82 12.86 -16.51
CA ALA A 366 28.41 12.53 -16.71
C ALA A 366 28.25 11.26 -17.57
N GLU A 367 29.03 11.15 -18.64
CA GLU A 367 29.01 10.01 -19.55
C GLU A 367 29.43 8.72 -18.83
N LYS A 368 30.48 8.77 -18.01
CA LYS A 368 30.92 7.62 -17.20
C LYS A 368 29.84 7.14 -16.23
N ILE A 369 29.16 8.08 -15.57
CA ILE A 369 28.06 7.76 -14.64
C ILE A 369 26.94 7.05 -15.40
N ILE A 370 26.49 7.62 -16.53
CA ILE A 370 25.39 7.09 -17.32
C ILE A 370 25.75 5.73 -17.93
N GLU A 371 26.98 5.53 -18.38
CA GLU A 371 27.43 4.25 -18.95
C GLU A 371 27.57 3.15 -17.90
N GLN A 372 27.96 3.51 -16.67
CA GLN A 372 28.04 2.58 -15.56
C GLN A 372 26.64 2.26 -15.00
N TYR A 373 25.69 3.20 -15.11
CA TYR A 373 24.33 3.03 -14.63
C TYR A 373 23.64 1.85 -15.31
N GLY A 374 23.32 0.81 -14.55
CA GLY A 374 22.84 -0.49 -15.04
C GLY A 374 23.80 -1.65 -14.76
N LYS A 375 25.08 -1.37 -14.48
CA LYS A 375 26.11 -2.37 -14.15
C LYS A 375 26.22 -2.57 -12.62
N HIS A 376 25.09 -2.87 -11.97
CA HIS A 376 24.95 -2.82 -10.51
C HIS A 376 25.59 -3.96 -9.72
N LYS A 377 26.09 -5.02 -10.38
CA LYS A 377 26.59 -6.22 -9.68
C LYS A 377 27.70 -5.93 -8.67
N GLU A 378 28.62 -5.02 -9.01
CA GLU A 378 29.73 -4.65 -8.13
C GLU A 378 29.27 -3.87 -6.90
N LEU A 379 28.27 -3.00 -7.07
CA LEU A 379 27.68 -2.23 -5.97
C LEU A 379 26.90 -3.14 -5.01
N ALA A 380 26.11 -4.06 -5.55
CA ALA A 380 25.38 -5.05 -4.76
C ALA A 380 26.33 -5.94 -3.94
N ALA A 381 27.45 -6.37 -4.52
CA ALA A 381 28.47 -7.12 -3.80
C ALA A 381 29.07 -6.32 -2.64
N LYS A 382 29.39 -5.03 -2.86
CA LYS A 382 29.91 -4.14 -1.80
C LYS A 382 28.91 -3.92 -0.67
N ILE A 383 27.62 -3.76 -0.98
CA ILE A 383 26.56 -3.69 0.05
C ILE A 383 26.53 -4.98 0.87
N HIS A 384 26.55 -6.14 0.19
CA HIS A 384 26.49 -7.43 0.85
C HIS A 384 27.69 -7.67 1.78
N GLU A 385 28.90 -7.36 1.33
CA GLU A 385 30.12 -7.42 2.16
C GLU A 385 30.03 -6.49 3.37
N SER A 386 29.59 -5.24 3.15
CA SER A 386 29.43 -4.25 4.21
C SER A 386 28.38 -4.68 5.23
N LEU A 387 27.29 -5.31 4.77
CA LEU A 387 26.23 -5.83 5.62
C LEU A 387 26.74 -6.97 6.51
N ILE A 388 27.47 -7.94 5.95
CA ILE A 388 28.09 -9.02 6.72
C ILE A 388 29.06 -8.46 7.77
N ALA A 389 29.91 -7.51 7.38
CA ALA A 389 30.84 -6.87 8.31
C ALA A 389 30.10 -6.14 9.44
N TYR A 390 29.05 -5.40 9.12
CA TYR A 390 28.19 -4.72 10.08
C TYR A 390 27.55 -5.72 11.07
N LEU A 391 26.96 -6.81 10.58
CA LEU A 391 26.33 -7.81 11.45
C LEU A 391 27.34 -8.44 12.42
N LYS A 392 28.55 -8.77 11.93
CA LYS A 392 29.64 -9.34 12.74
C LYS A 392 30.12 -8.38 13.84
N VAL A 393 30.37 -7.12 13.51
CA VAL A 393 30.83 -6.11 14.49
C VAL A 393 29.78 -5.87 15.58
N ASN A 394 28.50 -6.06 15.27
CA ASN A 394 27.40 -5.95 16.23
C ASN A 394 27.04 -7.28 16.92
N ASN A 395 27.85 -8.33 16.76
CA ASN A 395 27.63 -9.66 17.35
C ASN A 395 26.28 -10.29 17.00
N LEU A 396 25.72 -9.95 15.84
CA LEU A 396 24.50 -10.55 15.32
C LEU A 396 24.87 -11.85 14.60
N THR A 397 24.50 -12.99 15.20
CA THR A 397 24.88 -14.34 14.74
C THR A 397 23.67 -15.14 14.28
N GLY A 398 23.86 -16.08 13.35
CA GLY A 398 22.77 -16.90 12.80
C GLY A 398 21.77 -16.12 11.95
N ILE A 399 22.16 -14.94 11.47
CA ILE A 399 21.32 -14.09 10.63
C ILE A 399 21.34 -14.62 9.20
N TYR A 400 20.16 -14.65 8.56
CA TYR A 400 20.02 -14.94 7.14
C TYR A 400 19.24 -13.81 6.45
N LEU A 401 19.57 -13.53 5.20
CA LEU A 401 18.81 -12.66 4.32
C LEU A 401 17.72 -13.47 3.62
N GLU A 402 16.48 -13.00 3.68
CA GLU A 402 15.40 -13.53 2.84
C GLU A 402 15.10 -12.54 1.70
N ASP A 403 15.12 -13.03 0.46
CA ASP A 403 14.79 -12.23 -0.72
C ASP A 403 13.27 -12.17 -0.98
N PHE A 404 12.87 -11.46 -2.03
CA PHE A 404 11.44 -11.33 -2.40
C PHE A 404 10.80 -12.65 -2.88
N ASN A 405 11.61 -13.66 -3.25
CA ASN A 405 11.14 -15.00 -3.64
C ASN A 405 11.01 -15.94 -2.43
N GLY A 406 11.52 -15.53 -1.27
CA GLY A 406 11.61 -16.36 -0.07
C GLY A 406 12.88 -17.23 -0.02
N GLU A 407 13.86 -16.97 -0.90
CA GLU A 407 15.16 -17.63 -0.87
C GLU A 407 15.99 -17.10 0.31
N GLN A 408 16.63 -18.01 1.04
CA GLN A 408 17.35 -17.71 2.27
C GLN A 408 18.86 -17.84 2.06
N THR A 409 19.60 -16.76 2.31
CA THR A 409 21.06 -16.72 2.24
C THR A 409 21.65 -16.47 3.63
N PRO A 410 22.42 -17.42 4.20
CA PRO A 410 23.11 -17.20 5.47
C PRO A 410 24.12 -16.05 5.40
N LEU A 411 24.16 -15.19 6.43
CA LEU A 411 25.08 -14.04 6.50
C LEU A 411 26.14 -14.16 7.61
N THR A 412 25.80 -14.75 8.76
CA THR A 412 26.66 -14.79 9.96
C THR A 412 26.53 -16.07 10.76
#